data_AF-A0AAD3MF98-F1
#
_entry.id   AF-A0AAD3MF98-F1
#
_cell.length_a   1.000
_cell.length_b   1.000
_cell.length_c   1.000
_cell.angle_alpha   90.00
_cell.angle_beta   90.00
_cell.angle_gamma   90.00
#
_symmetry.space_group_name_H-M   'P 1'
#
loop_
_entity.id
_entity.type
_entity.pdbx_description
1 polymer ?
#
loop_
_entity_poly.entity_id
_entity_poly.type
_entity_poly.pdbx_seq_one_letter_code
_entity_poly.pdbx_strand_id
1 'polypeptide(L)'
;MAADTQVSDTLKKFAVKVTTASVKERKEIFEELKHCIKGKELPEPAIKGLCKLFCLTPHRYRDAASRRQLLSVIAQLAESQPVILVTSLLHCLLNSGVISKNGEPSKSTGSAAFIGLSWTFLLVPTVFSAPEKREGPIWKKMVEVQSLLVAEVVGGAKTIAQKSSLKNLNHLWEENPGLVDQYISTLLSLDQSPTTLAMLGVCLDFCTAQKDRATIEKHKSALLDLYVKSVLMSKTKPQQHILDKSGSLLRHVSHSEFKELLLPTLQKTMLRSPENAMQ
;
A
#
# COMPACT_ATOMS: atom_id res chain seq x y z
N MET A 1 10.90 37.20 6.59
CA MET A 1 11.83 37.55 5.47
C MET A 1 13.10 36.68 5.49
N ALA A 2 14.07 36.87 6.38
CA ALA A 2 15.31 36.05 6.36
C ALA A 2 15.07 34.54 6.58
N ALA A 3 14.17 34.17 7.49
CA ALA A 3 13.79 32.77 7.73
C ALA A 3 13.07 32.13 6.51
N ASP A 4 12.29 32.90 5.76
CA ASP A 4 11.56 32.43 4.57
C ASP A 4 12.52 32.21 3.39
N THR A 5 13.52 33.09 3.24
CA THR A 5 14.60 32.94 2.25
C THR A 5 15.40 31.67 2.50
N GLN A 6 15.79 31.42 3.77
CA GLN A 6 16.52 30.21 4.15
C GLN A 6 15.72 28.92 3.88
N VAL A 7 14.42 28.92 4.15
CA VAL A 7 13.52 27.78 3.86
C VAL A 7 13.47 27.54 2.35
N SER A 8 13.21 28.59 1.56
CA SER A 8 13.21 28.52 0.10
C SER A 8 14.51 27.94 -0.46
N ASP A 9 15.66 28.41 0.02
CA ASP A 9 16.97 27.97 -0.49
C ASP A 9 17.26 26.51 -0.12
N THR A 10 16.87 26.08 1.07
CA THR A 10 16.97 24.67 1.48
C THR A 10 16.11 23.77 0.60
N LEU A 11 14.86 24.18 0.31
CA LEU A 11 13.96 23.42 -0.57
C LEU A 11 14.49 23.34 -2.00
N LYS A 12 15.05 24.43 -2.54
CA LYS A 12 15.70 24.44 -3.87
C LYS A 12 16.92 23.52 -3.89
N LYS A 13 17.79 23.59 -2.88
CA LYS A 13 18.96 22.71 -2.75
C LYS A 13 18.53 21.24 -2.69
N PHE A 14 17.49 20.92 -1.92
CA PHE A 14 16.95 19.58 -1.85
C PHE A 14 16.43 19.11 -3.21
N ALA A 15 15.67 19.94 -3.93
CA ALA A 15 15.13 19.60 -5.25
C ALA A 15 16.22 19.23 -6.27
N VAL A 16 17.35 19.93 -6.24
CA VAL A 16 18.49 19.65 -7.13
C VAL A 16 19.25 18.39 -6.71
N LYS A 17 19.38 18.14 -5.40
CA LYS A 17 20.28 17.11 -4.87
C LYS A 17 19.61 15.80 -4.49
N VAL A 18 18.28 15.71 -4.43
CA VAL A 18 17.56 14.50 -3.99
C VAL A 18 17.89 13.26 -4.85
N THR A 19 18.32 13.43 -6.10
CA THR A 19 18.69 12.31 -6.98
C THR A 19 20.19 11.97 -6.98
N THR A 20 21.00 12.62 -6.14
CA THR A 20 22.46 12.39 -6.06
C THR A 20 22.80 10.93 -5.79
N ALA A 21 23.93 10.45 -6.31
CA ALA A 21 24.46 9.11 -6.05
C ALA A 21 25.17 9.01 -4.68
N SER A 22 25.62 10.14 -4.12
CA SER A 22 26.42 10.17 -2.89
C SER A 22 25.54 9.98 -1.65
N VAL A 23 25.73 8.86 -0.93
CA VAL A 23 25.01 8.58 0.33
C VAL A 23 25.34 9.64 1.40
N LYS A 24 26.58 10.13 1.43
CA LYS A 24 27.00 11.21 2.32
C LYS A 24 26.21 12.48 2.04
N GLU A 25 26.12 12.88 0.78
CA GLU A 25 25.38 14.07 0.37
C GLU A 25 23.88 13.93 0.61
N ARG A 26 23.30 12.74 0.37
CA ARG A 26 21.90 12.45 0.73
C ARG A 26 21.66 12.67 2.21
N LYS A 27 22.55 12.17 3.08
CA LYS A 27 22.45 12.35 4.53
C LYS A 27 22.45 13.84 4.88
N GLU A 28 23.39 14.61 4.34
CA GLU A 28 23.49 16.06 4.58
C GLU A 28 22.22 16.80 4.17
N ILE A 29 21.71 16.59 2.95
CA ILE A 29 20.51 17.31 2.48
C ILE A 29 19.23 16.90 3.24
N PHE A 30 19.13 15.66 3.73
CA PHE A 30 18.00 15.23 4.56
C PHE A 30 18.09 15.79 5.98
N GLU A 31 19.27 15.87 6.58
CA GLU A 31 19.44 16.53 7.89
C GLU A 31 19.10 18.03 7.81
N GLU A 32 19.58 18.71 6.76
CA GLU A 32 19.22 20.11 6.50
C GLU A 32 17.71 20.29 6.30
N LEU A 33 17.08 19.40 5.51
CA LEU A 33 15.63 19.44 5.29
C LEU A 33 14.86 19.23 6.60
N LYS A 34 15.24 18.23 7.42
CA LYS A 34 14.63 17.99 8.74
C LYS A 34 14.73 19.21 9.64
N HIS A 35 15.90 19.84 9.70
CA HIS A 35 16.08 21.04 10.50
C HIS A 35 15.26 22.22 9.96
N CYS A 36 15.09 22.30 8.65
CA CYS A 36 14.28 23.33 8.00
C CYS A 36 12.79 23.20 8.32
N ILE A 37 12.24 21.98 8.32
CA ILE A 37 10.80 21.73 8.55
C ILE A 37 10.42 21.64 10.03
N LYS A 38 11.38 21.40 10.93
CA LYS A 38 11.10 21.22 12.36
C LYS A 38 10.46 22.47 12.96
N GLY A 39 9.24 22.30 13.48
CA GLY A 39 8.48 23.37 14.16
C GLY A 39 7.99 24.48 13.22
N LYS A 40 7.98 24.25 11.90
CA LYS A 40 7.49 25.22 10.92
C LYS A 40 6.36 24.62 10.09
N GLU A 41 5.36 25.45 9.77
CA GLU A 41 4.37 25.13 8.75
C GLU A 41 4.88 25.59 7.39
N LEU A 42 4.97 24.66 6.44
CA LEU A 42 5.32 24.98 5.08
C LEU A 42 4.07 25.36 4.28
N PRO A 43 4.20 26.23 3.27
CA PRO A 43 3.13 26.45 2.30
C PRO A 43 2.75 25.13 1.61
N GLU A 44 1.45 24.91 1.40
CA GLU A 44 0.93 23.71 0.73
C GLU A 44 1.64 23.36 -0.60
N PRO A 45 1.99 24.32 -1.49
CA PRO A 45 2.75 24.03 -2.70
C PRO A 45 4.13 23.43 -2.42
N ALA A 46 4.78 23.81 -1.33
CA ALA A 46 6.09 23.28 -0.95
C ALA A 46 5.99 21.81 -0.53
N ILE A 47 4.97 21.46 0.26
CA ILE A 47 4.71 20.06 0.67
C ILE A 47 4.39 19.20 -0.56
N LYS A 48 3.52 19.69 -1.45
CA LYS A 48 3.21 19.02 -2.73
C LYS A 48 4.47 18.81 -3.58
N GLY A 49 5.35 19.81 -3.64
CA GLY A 49 6.65 19.71 -4.30
C GLY A 49 7.56 18.65 -3.68
N LEU A 50 7.66 18.63 -2.35
CA LEU A 50 8.42 17.63 -1.61
C LEU A 50 7.90 16.21 -1.86
N CYS A 51 6.58 15.98 -1.81
CA CYS A 51 6.00 14.67 -2.11
C CYS A 51 6.37 14.15 -3.50
N LYS A 52 6.39 15.03 -4.51
CA LYS A 52 6.85 14.68 -5.87
C LYS A 52 8.33 14.28 -5.87
N LEU A 53 9.18 15.05 -5.20
CA LEU A 53 10.62 14.78 -5.09
C LEU A 53 10.90 13.48 -4.32
N PHE A 54 10.15 13.19 -3.25
CA PHE A 54 10.26 11.94 -2.51
C PHE A 54 10.00 10.75 -3.42
N CYS A 55 8.99 10.84 -4.29
CA CYS A 55 8.64 9.78 -5.23
C CYS A 55 9.68 9.55 -6.35
N LEU A 56 10.74 10.37 -6.45
CA LEU A 56 11.89 10.09 -7.32
C LEU A 56 12.87 9.09 -6.69
N THR A 57 12.78 8.84 -5.39
CA THR A 57 13.74 8.04 -4.62
C THR A 57 13.51 6.52 -4.61
N PRO A 58 12.28 5.95 -4.69
CA PRO A 58 12.06 4.51 -4.52
C PRO A 58 12.86 3.63 -5.49
N HIS A 59 13.03 4.08 -6.73
CA HIS A 59 13.80 3.35 -7.74
C HIS A 59 15.33 3.53 -7.59
N ARG A 60 15.76 4.58 -6.88
CA ARG A 60 17.16 5.04 -6.81
C ARG A 60 17.87 4.66 -5.51
N TYR A 61 17.19 4.79 -4.38
CA TYR A 61 17.81 4.59 -3.07
C TYR A 61 17.76 3.12 -2.66
N ARG A 62 18.89 2.43 -2.81
CA ARG A 62 19.02 1.01 -2.45
C ARG A 62 19.56 0.80 -1.04
N ASP A 63 20.23 1.79 -0.47
CA ASP A 63 20.81 1.73 0.87
C ASP A 63 19.76 1.97 1.97
N ALA A 64 19.94 1.35 3.13
CA ALA A 64 19.01 1.50 4.25
C ALA A 64 19.08 2.89 4.91
N ALA A 65 20.26 3.53 4.91
CA ALA A 65 20.47 4.82 5.56
C ALA A 65 19.65 5.93 4.88
N SER A 66 19.74 6.08 3.56
CA SER A 66 18.99 7.08 2.80
C SER A 66 17.48 6.86 2.90
N ARG A 67 17.03 5.59 2.86
CA ARG A 67 15.61 5.25 3.02
C ARG A 67 15.08 5.63 4.40
N ARG A 68 15.83 5.40 5.48
CA ARG A 68 15.47 5.81 6.84
C ARG A 68 15.42 7.33 7.01
N GLN A 69 16.36 8.04 6.39
CA GLN A 69 16.39 9.51 6.44
C GLN A 69 15.14 10.11 5.80
N LEU A 70 14.76 9.63 4.62
CA LEU A 70 13.51 10.06 3.98
C LEU A 70 12.28 9.69 4.82
N LEU A 71 12.23 8.47 5.37
CA LEU A 71 11.12 8.04 6.23
C LEU A 71 10.99 8.96 7.46
N SER A 72 12.11 9.40 8.05
CA SER A 72 12.11 10.35 9.17
C SER A 72 11.59 11.74 8.78
N VAL A 73 11.88 12.22 7.57
CA VAL A 73 11.29 13.48 7.06
C VAL A 73 9.77 13.33 6.87
N ILE A 74 9.32 12.21 6.30
CA ILE A 74 7.88 11.92 6.15
C ILE A 74 7.20 11.90 7.51
N ALA A 75 7.81 11.29 8.53
CA ALA A 75 7.28 11.26 9.89
C ALA A 75 7.10 12.68 10.46
N GLN A 76 8.12 13.54 10.34
CA GLN A 76 8.04 14.93 10.81
C GLN A 76 6.94 15.73 10.12
N LEU A 77 6.78 15.57 8.80
CA LEU A 77 5.70 16.22 8.05
C LEU A 77 4.32 15.64 8.41
N ALA A 78 4.24 14.36 8.80
CA ALA A 78 2.99 13.72 9.20
C ALA A 78 2.51 14.24 10.56
N GLU A 79 3.44 14.58 11.45
CA GLU A 79 3.14 15.22 12.73
C GLU A 79 2.70 16.68 12.55
N SER A 80 3.36 17.45 11.67
CA SER A 80 3.08 18.88 11.53
C SER A 80 1.92 19.20 10.59
N GLN A 81 1.84 18.58 9.41
CA GLN A 81 0.87 18.91 8.36
C GLN A 81 0.26 17.65 7.70
N PRO A 82 -0.42 16.80 8.50
CA PRO A 82 -0.84 15.44 8.11
C PRO A 82 -1.73 15.39 6.87
N VAL A 83 -2.76 16.24 6.81
CA VAL A 83 -3.79 16.19 5.75
C VAL A 83 -3.18 16.48 4.38
N ILE A 84 -2.38 17.54 4.29
CA ILE A 84 -1.72 17.94 3.03
C ILE A 84 -0.69 16.90 2.62
N LEU A 85 0.10 16.39 3.57
CA LEU A 85 1.10 15.36 3.30
C LEU A 85 0.45 14.10 2.73
N VAL A 86 -0.53 13.52 3.42
CA VAL A 86 -1.14 12.25 3.01
C VAL A 86 -1.78 12.37 1.65
N THR A 87 -2.63 13.38 1.45
CA THR A 87 -3.32 13.58 0.16
C THR A 87 -2.33 13.73 -0.99
N SER A 88 -1.27 14.53 -0.80
CA SER A 88 -0.24 14.76 -1.81
C SER A 88 0.65 13.54 -2.07
N LEU A 89 1.07 12.85 -1.01
CA LEU A 89 1.97 11.70 -1.12
C LEU A 89 1.29 10.52 -1.79
N LEU A 90 0.04 10.20 -1.41
CA LEU A 90 -0.75 9.14 -2.05
C LEU A 90 -0.97 9.42 -3.54
N HIS A 91 -1.30 10.67 -3.88
CA HIS A 91 -1.43 11.08 -5.28
C HIS A 91 -0.10 10.92 -6.05
N CYS A 92 1.03 11.28 -5.44
CA CYS A 92 2.35 11.15 -6.10
C CYS A 92 2.78 9.68 -6.26
N LEU A 93 2.52 8.82 -5.27
CA LEU A 93 2.81 7.39 -5.35
C LEU A 93 2.08 6.73 -6.53
N LEU A 94 0.81 7.06 -6.75
CA LEU A 94 0.02 6.55 -7.88
C LEU A 94 0.52 7.02 -9.25
N ASN A 95 1.28 8.11 -9.31
CA ASN A 95 1.70 8.75 -10.56
C ASN A 95 3.22 8.72 -10.77
N SER A 96 3.98 8.02 -9.94
CA SER A 96 5.45 8.00 -9.97
C SER A 96 6.06 6.75 -10.60
N GLY A 97 5.24 5.87 -11.18
CA GLY A 97 5.71 4.61 -11.76
C GLY A 97 6.20 3.59 -10.70
N VAL A 98 5.77 3.76 -9.45
CA VAL A 98 5.96 2.75 -8.39
C VAL A 98 4.95 1.61 -8.55
N ILE A 99 3.71 1.95 -8.93
CA ILE A 99 2.61 1.02 -9.19
C ILE A 99 2.42 0.89 -10.70
N SER A 100 2.35 -0.34 -11.19
CA SER A 100 2.15 -0.64 -12.61
C SER A 100 0.67 -0.50 -12.97
N LYS A 101 0.29 0.57 -13.68
CA LYS A 101 -1.13 0.82 -14.03
C LYS A 101 -1.69 -0.17 -15.06
N ASN A 102 -0.88 -0.55 -16.05
CA ASN A 102 -1.30 -1.37 -17.20
C ASN A 102 -0.37 -2.57 -17.44
N GLY A 103 0.56 -2.84 -16.52
CA GLY A 103 1.61 -3.84 -16.69
C GLY A 103 1.66 -4.80 -15.51
N GLU A 104 2.38 -5.90 -15.69
CA GLU A 104 2.63 -6.84 -14.60
C GLU A 104 3.72 -6.29 -13.66
N PRO A 105 3.64 -6.61 -12.36
CA PRO A 105 4.69 -6.27 -11.42
C PRO A 105 6.06 -6.81 -11.82
N SER A 106 7.08 -5.98 -11.71
CA SER A 106 8.47 -6.30 -12.03
C SER A 106 9.35 -6.27 -10.79
N LYS A 107 10.59 -6.78 -10.90
CA LYS A 107 11.60 -6.67 -9.84
C LYS A 107 11.87 -5.22 -9.42
N SER A 108 11.80 -4.28 -10.37
CA SER A 108 12.05 -2.87 -10.08
C SER A 108 10.86 -2.24 -9.36
N THR A 109 9.66 -2.39 -9.92
CA THR A 109 8.43 -1.80 -9.37
C THR A 109 8.06 -2.43 -8.03
N GLY A 110 8.17 -3.76 -7.87
CA GLY A 110 7.99 -4.42 -6.58
C GLY A 110 8.98 -3.96 -5.52
N SER A 111 10.25 -3.71 -5.88
CA SER A 111 11.22 -3.14 -4.94
C SER A 111 10.92 -1.67 -4.58
N ALA A 112 10.39 -0.89 -5.52
CA ALA A 112 9.97 0.48 -5.25
C ALA A 112 8.70 0.53 -4.40
N ALA A 113 7.75 -0.37 -4.66
CA ALA A 113 6.51 -0.51 -3.91
C ALA A 113 6.77 -0.96 -2.47
N PHE A 114 7.78 -1.80 -2.23
CA PHE A 114 8.26 -2.12 -0.88
C PHE A 114 8.62 -0.85 -0.09
N ILE A 115 9.30 0.12 -0.75
CA ILE A 115 9.66 1.40 -0.12
C ILE A 115 8.41 2.26 0.07
N GLY A 116 7.53 2.35 -0.93
CA GLY A 116 6.26 3.06 -0.83
C GLY A 116 5.37 2.55 0.31
N LEU A 117 5.30 1.23 0.52
CA LEU A 117 4.58 0.63 1.65
C LEU A 117 5.14 1.07 2.99
N SER A 118 6.47 1.14 3.13
CA SER A 118 7.06 1.60 4.39
C SER A 118 6.62 3.03 4.75
N TRP A 119 6.40 3.89 3.74
CA TRP A 119 5.90 5.24 3.96
C TRP A 119 4.43 5.24 4.36
N THR A 120 3.59 4.44 3.68
CA THR A 120 2.16 4.40 4.01
C THR A 120 1.90 3.71 5.35
N PHE A 121 2.66 2.69 5.73
CA PHE A 121 2.56 2.05 7.05
C PHE A 121 2.93 3.00 8.18
N LEU A 122 3.92 3.88 7.99
CA LEU A 122 4.25 4.94 8.94
C LEU A 122 3.06 5.91 9.12
N LEU A 123 2.35 6.23 8.05
CA LEU A 123 1.26 7.22 8.08
C LEU A 123 0.01 6.72 8.82
N VAL A 124 -0.23 5.40 8.89
CA VAL A 124 -1.41 4.85 9.57
C VAL A 124 -1.45 5.21 11.06
N PRO A 125 -0.45 4.85 11.89
CA PRO A 125 -0.47 5.19 13.31
C PRO A 125 -0.28 6.69 13.57
N THR A 126 0.39 7.43 12.68
CA THR A 126 0.63 8.88 12.88
C THR A 126 -0.57 9.74 12.49
N VAL A 127 -1.15 9.51 11.31
CA VAL A 127 -2.22 10.36 10.76
C VAL A 127 -3.61 9.80 11.08
N PHE A 128 -3.74 8.48 11.10
CA PHE A 128 -4.99 7.75 11.32
C PHE A 128 -4.99 7.05 12.68
N SER A 129 -4.40 7.68 13.70
CA SER A 129 -4.29 7.13 15.05
C SER A 129 -5.65 6.79 15.66
N ALA A 130 -6.62 7.68 15.50
CA ALA A 130 -7.94 7.56 16.09
C ALA A 130 -8.96 6.93 15.11
N PRO A 131 -9.92 6.11 15.59
CA PRO A 131 -10.89 5.43 14.72
C PRO A 131 -11.70 6.38 13.82
N GLU A 132 -12.03 7.58 14.29
CA GLU A 132 -12.85 8.55 13.55
C GLU A 132 -12.10 9.11 12.33
N LYS A 133 -10.76 9.03 12.34
CA LYS A 133 -9.92 9.42 11.19
C LYS A 133 -9.87 8.31 10.13
N ARG A 134 -10.19 7.07 10.49
CA ARG A 134 -10.15 5.89 9.62
C ARG A 134 -11.43 5.72 8.81
N GLU A 135 -11.96 6.85 8.35
CA GLU A 135 -13.20 6.94 7.59
C GLU A 135 -13.06 7.97 6.47
N GLY A 136 -14.04 8.00 5.57
CA GLY A 136 -14.10 8.97 4.49
C GLY A 136 -13.08 8.77 3.36
N PRO A 137 -12.97 9.75 2.44
CA PRO A 137 -12.28 9.57 1.16
C PRO A 137 -10.76 9.42 1.30
N ILE A 138 -10.13 10.12 2.26
CA ILE A 138 -8.67 10.07 2.44
C ILE A 138 -8.25 8.69 2.98
N TRP A 139 -9.01 8.14 3.94
CA TRP A 139 -8.77 6.79 4.45
C TRP A 139 -8.96 5.73 3.37
N LYS A 140 -10.08 5.80 2.62
CA LYS A 140 -10.33 4.91 1.47
C LYS A 140 -9.17 4.95 0.48
N LYS A 141 -8.66 6.15 0.16
CA LYS A 141 -7.50 6.31 -0.72
C LYS A 141 -6.22 5.71 -0.15
N MET A 142 -5.98 5.84 1.16
CA MET A 142 -4.83 5.23 1.83
C MET A 142 -4.85 3.70 1.69
N VAL A 143 -5.99 3.08 2.00
CA VAL A 143 -6.18 1.63 1.92
C VAL A 143 -6.08 1.14 0.47
N GLU A 144 -6.66 1.86 -0.48
CA GLU A 144 -6.54 1.57 -1.91
C GLU A 144 -5.08 1.58 -2.38
N VAL A 145 -4.31 2.63 -2.03
CA VAL A 145 -2.90 2.74 -2.42
C VAL A 145 -2.07 1.63 -1.78
N GLN A 146 -2.31 1.31 -0.51
CA GLN A 146 -1.64 0.18 0.14
C GLN A 146 -1.98 -1.16 -0.53
N SER A 147 -3.24 -1.36 -0.93
CA SER A 147 -3.68 -2.54 -1.66
C SER A 147 -2.90 -2.72 -2.97
N LEU A 148 -2.81 -1.66 -3.76
CA LEU A 148 -2.04 -1.64 -5.02
C LEU A 148 -0.55 -1.90 -4.79
N LEU A 149 0.04 -1.27 -3.77
CA LEU A 149 1.44 -1.50 -3.44
C LEU A 149 1.72 -2.92 -2.93
N VAL A 150 0.79 -3.52 -2.18
CA VAL A 150 0.89 -4.93 -1.77
C VAL A 150 0.85 -5.86 -2.98
N ALA A 151 -0.09 -5.64 -3.91
CA ALA A 151 -0.16 -6.40 -5.16
C ALA A 151 1.17 -6.31 -5.94
N GLU A 152 1.74 -5.11 -6.06
CA GLU A 152 3.02 -4.89 -6.72
C GLU A 152 4.18 -5.61 -6.01
N VAL A 153 4.20 -5.59 -4.67
CA VAL A 153 5.24 -6.28 -3.88
C VAL A 153 5.14 -7.79 -4.03
N VAL A 154 3.96 -8.37 -3.88
CA VAL A 154 3.79 -9.84 -3.96
C VAL A 154 4.04 -10.36 -5.37
N GLY A 155 3.73 -9.58 -6.41
CA GLY A 155 4.00 -9.93 -7.80
C GLY A 155 5.45 -9.71 -8.24
N GLY A 156 6.11 -8.66 -7.76
CA GLY A 156 7.40 -8.21 -8.32
C GLY A 156 8.60 -8.29 -7.38
N ALA A 157 8.41 -8.15 -6.06
CA ALA A 157 9.53 -7.99 -5.14
C ALA A 157 10.24 -9.33 -4.84
N LYS A 158 11.50 -9.26 -4.40
CA LYS A 158 12.21 -10.44 -3.87
C LYS A 158 11.51 -10.97 -2.62
N THR A 159 11.53 -12.28 -2.41
CA THR A 159 10.88 -12.96 -1.27
C THR A 159 11.20 -12.35 0.08
N ILE A 160 12.44 -11.91 0.31
CA ILE A 160 12.84 -11.24 1.56
C ILE A 160 12.08 -9.92 1.77
N ALA A 161 11.96 -9.11 0.71
CA ALA A 161 11.21 -7.85 0.75
C ALA A 161 9.71 -8.10 0.94
N GLN A 162 9.15 -9.12 0.28
CA GLN A 162 7.76 -9.52 0.48
C GLN A 162 7.50 -9.90 1.94
N LYS A 163 8.30 -10.82 2.50
CA LYS A 163 8.18 -11.24 3.91
C LYS A 163 8.32 -10.06 4.87
N SER A 164 9.24 -9.14 4.60
CA SER A 164 9.42 -7.94 5.42
C SER A 164 8.21 -7.00 5.37
N SER A 165 7.63 -6.75 4.18
CA SER A 165 6.40 -5.95 4.06
C SER A 165 5.24 -6.57 4.83
N LEU A 166 5.01 -7.87 4.67
CA LEU A 166 3.90 -8.56 5.33
C LEU A 166 4.09 -8.59 6.84
N LYS A 167 5.33 -8.79 7.33
CA LYS A 167 5.64 -8.70 8.76
C LYS A 167 5.32 -7.30 9.32
N ASN A 168 5.70 -6.24 8.62
CA ASN A 168 5.42 -4.87 9.08
C ASN A 168 3.91 -4.58 9.12
N LEU A 169 3.15 -5.09 8.16
CA LEU A 169 1.70 -4.95 8.13
C LEU A 169 1.01 -5.73 9.26
N ASN A 170 1.44 -6.96 9.50
CA ASN A 170 0.95 -7.76 10.62
C ASN A 170 1.23 -7.07 11.96
N HIS A 171 2.44 -6.53 12.13
CA HIS A 171 2.80 -5.80 13.34
C HIS A 171 1.92 -4.54 13.52
N LEU A 172 1.66 -3.79 12.44
CA LEU A 172 0.73 -2.65 12.48
C LEU A 172 -0.66 -3.07 12.97
N TRP A 173 -1.18 -4.22 12.52
CA TRP A 173 -2.48 -4.73 12.96
C TRP A 173 -2.45 -5.30 14.39
N GLU A 174 -1.34 -5.91 14.82
CA GLU A 174 -1.14 -6.36 16.21
C GLU A 174 -1.18 -5.18 17.19
N GLU A 175 -0.54 -4.07 16.83
CA GLU A 175 -0.51 -2.86 17.67
C GLU A 175 -1.84 -2.07 17.65
N ASN A 176 -2.73 -2.35 16.70
CA ASN A 176 -3.99 -1.61 16.52
C ASN A 176 -5.18 -2.58 16.41
N PRO A 177 -5.74 -3.03 17.55
CA PRO A 177 -6.90 -3.92 17.56
C PRO A 177 -8.07 -3.38 16.73
N GLY A 178 -8.74 -4.26 15.98
CA GLY A 178 -9.85 -3.92 15.08
C GLY A 178 -9.44 -3.25 13.76
N LEU A 179 -8.17 -2.89 13.57
CA LEU A 179 -7.71 -2.25 12.34
C LEU A 179 -7.89 -3.17 11.12
N VAL A 180 -7.58 -4.46 11.24
CA VAL A 180 -7.75 -5.41 10.13
C VAL A 180 -9.21 -5.52 9.66
N ASP A 181 -10.18 -5.48 10.58
CA ASP A 181 -11.62 -5.49 10.26
C ASP A 181 -12.01 -4.22 9.48
N GLN A 182 -11.46 -3.06 9.87
CA GLN A 182 -11.66 -1.80 9.14
C GLN A 182 -11.01 -1.84 7.75
N TYR A 183 -9.83 -2.45 7.61
CA TYR A 183 -9.20 -2.67 6.30
C TYR A 183 -10.09 -3.51 5.39
N ILE A 184 -10.58 -4.66 5.86
CA ILE A 184 -11.45 -5.55 5.08
C ILE A 184 -12.73 -4.80 4.67
N SER A 185 -13.40 -4.15 5.63
CA SER A 185 -14.62 -3.36 5.36
C SER A 185 -14.37 -2.26 4.33
N THR A 186 -13.23 -1.57 4.44
CA THR A 186 -12.84 -0.50 3.52
C THR A 186 -12.59 -1.06 2.13
N LEU A 187 -11.79 -2.12 2.00
CA LEU A 187 -11.45 -2.78 0.74
C LEU A 187 -12.68 -3.28 -0.01
N LEU A 188 -13.64 -3.86 0.71
CA LEU A 188 -14.93 -4.31 0.15
C LEU A 188 -15.82 -3.16 -0.31
N SER A 189 -15.60 -1.93 0.20
CA SER A 189 -16.33 -0.72 -0.21
C SER A 189 -15.67 0.05 -1.35
N LEU A 190 -14.48 -0.36 -1.80
CA LEU A 190 -13.78 0.25 -2.94
C LEU A 190 -14.34 -0.30 -4.26
N ASP A 191 -13.99 0.37 -5.35
CA ASP A 191 -14.26 -0.15 -6.69
C ASP A 191 -13.59 -1.52 -6.87
N GLN A 192 -14.34 -2.46 -7.45
CA GLN A 192 -13.89 -3.85 -7.57
C GLN A 192 -12.68 -3.93 -8.52
N SER A 193 -11.54 -4.31 -7.96
CA SER A 193 -10.29 -4.55 -8.68
C SER A 193 -9.69 -5.89 -8.23
N PRO A 194 -9.18 -6.72 -9.15
CA PRO A 194 -8.48 -7.96 -8.78
C PRO A 194 -7.31 -7.73 -7.82
N THR A 195 -6.65 -6.57 -7.87
CA THR A 195 -5.54 -6.23 -6.95
C THR A 195 -5.99 -6.16 -5.49
N THR A 196 -7.25 -5.81 -5.22
CA THR A 196 -7.85 -5.79 -3.88
C THR A 196 -7.82 -7.18 -3.22
N LEU A 197 -7.93 -8.25 -4.01
CA LEU A 197 -7.87 -9.62 -3.50
C LEU A 197 -6.51 -9.96 -2.87
N ALA A 198 -5.40 -9.36 -3.33
CA ALA A 198 -4.10 -9.60 -2.71
C ALA A 198 -4.05 -9.07 -1.27
N MET A 199 -4.52 -7.84 -1.04
CA MET A 199 -4.58 -7.27 0.31
C MET A 199 -5.58 -8.01 1.20
N LEU A 200 -6.75 -8.36 0.66
CA LEU A 200 -7.74 -9.16 1.38
C LEU A 200 -7.19 -10.52 1.80
N GLY A 201 -6.44 -11.18 0.91
CA GLY A 201 -5.76 -12.43 1.23
C GLY A 201 -4.78 -12.31 2.40
N VAL A 202 -4.03 -11.20 2.46
CA VAL A 202 -3.13 -10.89 3.58
C VAL A 202 -3.90 -10.61 4.88
N CYS A 203 -5.04 -9.91 4.81
CA CYS A 203 -5.89 -9.69 5.98
C CYS A 203 -6.42 -11.03 6.54
N LEU A 204 -6.84 -11.96 5.67
CA LEU A 204 -7.31 -13.28 6.08
C LEU A 204 -6.20 -14.16 6.66
N ASP A 205 -5.00 -14.12 6.08
CA ASP A 205 -3.83 -14.81 6.64
C ASP A 205 -3.55 -14.32 8.07
N PHE A 206 -3.65 -13.00 8.29
CA PHE A 206 -3.50 -12.41 9.62
C PHE A 206 -4.60 -12.86 10.59
N CYS A 207 -5.88 -12.72 10.22
CA CYS A 207 -6.99 -13.15 11.08
C CYS A 207 -6.90 -14.64 11.42
N THR A 208 -6.49 -15.47 10.45
CA THR A 208 -6.27 -16.90 10.67
C THR A 208 -5.15 -17.17 11.67
N ALA A 209 -4.02 -16.47 11.54
CA ALA A 209 -2.91 -16.59 12.48
C ALA A 209 -3.31 -16.16 13.91
N GLN A 210 -4.14 -15.11 14.03
CA GLN A 210 -4.67 -14.62 15.31
C GLN A 210 -5.88 -15.41 15.82
N LYS A 211 -6.36 -16.42 15.08
CA LYS A 211 -7.59 -17.19 15.36
C LYS A 211 -8.85 -16.32 15.47
N ASP A 212 -8.86 -15.16 14.82
CA ASP A 212 -10.01 -14.26 14.77
C ASP A 212 -11.03 -14.74 13.73
N ARG A 213 -11.78 -15.77 14.12
CA ARG A 213 -12.85 -16.35 13.29
C ARG A 213 -14.03 -15.41 13.12
N ALA A 214 -14.28 -14.53 14.08
CA ALA A 214 -15.43 -13.63 14.07
C ALA A 214 -15.31 -12.62 12.90
N THR A 215 -14.14 -12.00 12.74
CA THR A 215 -13.89 -11.09 11.62
C THR A 215 -13.94 -11.79 10.26
N ILE A 216 -13.43 -13.03 10.17
CA ILE A 216 -13.49 -13.81 8.93
C ILE A 216 -14.94 -14.09 8.55
N GLU A 217 -15.74 -14.64 9.46
CA GLU A 217 -17.14 -15.00 9.19
C GLU A 217 -18.00 -13.77 8.88
N LYS A 218 -17.75 -12.64 9.55
CA LYS A 218 -18.42 -11.36 9.29
C LYS A 218 -18.32 -10.93 7.82
N HIS A 219 -17.16 -11.11 7.19
CA HIS A 219 -16.90 -10.63 5.83
C HIS A 219 -16.92 -11.71 4.75
N LYS A 220 -16.97 -13.00 5.13
CA LYS A 220 -16.79 -14.15 4.23
C LYS A 220 -17.70 -14.09 3.00
N SER A 221 -18.98 -13.80 3.17
CA SER A 221 -19.94 -13.77 2.05
C SER A 221 -19.55 -12.72 1.00
N ALA A 222 -19.21 -11.50 1.41
CA ALA A 222 -18.79 -10.42 0.52
C ALA A 222 -17.44 -10.73 -0.15
N LEU A 223 -16.52 -11.35 0.58
CA LEU A 223 -15.23 -11.79 0.04
C LEU A 223 -15.40 -12.87 -1.04
N LEU A 224 -16.27 -13.84 -0.81
CA LEU A 224 -16.56 -14.90 -1.78
C LEU A 224 -17.24 -14.35 -3.03
N ASP A 225 -18.21 -13.44 -2.89
CA ASP A 225 -18.83 -12.77 -4.03
C ASP A 225 -17.79 -12.00 -4.88
N LEU A 226 -16.90 -11.25 -4.23
CA LEU A 226 -15.81 -10.55 -4.92
C LEU A 226 -14.85 -11.51 -5.62
N TYR A 227 -14.48 -12.63 -4.97
CA TYR A 227 -13.62 -13.65 -5.55
C TYR A 227 -14.26 -14.31 -6.77
N VAL A 228 -15.54 -14.68 -6.67
CA VAL A 228 -16.31 -15.23 -7.80
C VAL A 228 -16.29 -14.27 -8.97
N LYS A 229 -16.60 -12.98 -8.74
CA LYS A 229 -16.64 -11.96 -9.80
C LYS A 229 -15.28 -11.69 -10.44
N SER A 230 -14.23 -11.58 -9.61
CA SER A 230 -12.90 -11.12 -10.04
C SER A 230 -12.00 -12.24 -10.55
N VAL A 231 -12.23 -13.49 -10.13
CA VAL A 231 -11.42 -14.65 -10.50
C VAL A 231 -12.22 -15.59 -11.39
N LEU A 232 -13.31 -16.16 -10.87
CA LEU A 232 -14.04 -17.22 -11.56
C LEU A 232 -14.84 -16.72 -12.77
N MET A 233 -15.36 -15.50 -12.71
CA MET A 233 -16.13 -14.88 -13.80
C MET A 233 -15.30 -13.89 -14.62
N SER A 234 -13.97 -13.86 -14.39
CA SER A 234 -13.09 -12.94 -15.10
C SER A 234 -13.08 -13.24 -16.60
N LYS A 235 -13.11 -12.17 -17.40
CA LYS A 235 -12.97 -12.25 -18.86
C LYS A 235 -11.52 -12.42 -19.30
N THR A 236 -10.58 -12.06 -18.43
CA THR A 236 -9.14 -12.14 -18.67
C THR A 236 -8.50 -13.04 -17.63
N LYS A 237 -7.37 -13.64 -17.98
CA LYS A 237 -6.56 -14.43 -17.05
C LYS A 237 -6.17 -13.59 -15.82
N PRO A 238 -6.61 -13.96 -14.59
CA PRO A 238 -6.11 -13.34 -13.38
C PRO A 238 -4.60 -13.55 -13.24
N GLN A 239 -3.92 -12.58 -12.64
CA GLN A 239 -2.48 -12.67 -12.44
C GLN A 239 -2.15 -13.69 -11.34
N GLN A 240 -1.15 -14.54 -11.58
CA GLN A 240 -0.80 -15.66 -10.67
C GLN A 240 -0.58 -15.20 -9.22
N HIS A 241 0.15 -14.11 -9.01
CA HIS A 241 0.47 -13.61 -7.68
C HIS A 241 -0.78 -13.15 -6.90
N ILE A 242 -1.85 -12.75 -7.60
CA ILE A 242 -3.15 -12.41 -6.98
C ILE A 242 -3.86 -13.70 -6.56
N LEU A 243 -3.84 -14.74 -7.40
CA LEU A 243 -4.42 -16.05 -7.07
C LEU A 243 -3.71 -16.68 -5.87
N ASP A 244 -2.39 -16.71 -5.89
CA ASP A 244 -1.57 -17.28 -4.81
C ASP A 244 -1.87 -16.62 -3.46
N LYS A 245 -2.09 -15.30 -3.46
CA LYS A 245 -2.41 -14.54 -2.24
C LYS A 245 -3.86 -14.62 -1.82
N SER A 246 -4.79 -14.65 -2.77
CA SER A 246 -6.22 -14.74 -2.46
C SER A 246 -6.68 -16.17 -2.13
N GLY A 247 -5.85 -17.19 -2.38
CA GLY A 247 -6.12 -18.57 -2.01
C GLY A 247 -6.35 -18.81 -0.51
N SER A 248 -5.94 -17.89 0.36
CA SER A 248 -6.28 -17.95 1.80
C SER A 248 -7.79 -17.93 2.03
N LEU A 249 -8.56 -17.21 1.21
CA LEU A 249 -10.02 -17.20 1.27
C LEU A 249 -10.63 -18.58 1.09
N LEU A 250 -10.09 -19.37 0.15
CA LEU A 250 -10.61 -20.69 -0.17
C LEU A 250 -10.48 -21.68 1.00
N ARG A 251 -9.54 -21.43 1.93
CA ARG A 251 -9.38 -22.27 3.14
C ARG A 251 -10.53 -22.11 4.14
N HIS A 252 -11.33 -21.06 3.99
CA HIS A 252 -12.48 -20.77 4.86
C HIS A 252 -13.82 -21.13 4.22
N VAL A 253 -13.80 -21.69 3.01
CA VAL A 253 -15.01 -22.12 2.30
C VAL A 253 -15.54 -23.40 2.92
N SER A 254 -16.81 -23.37 3.33
CA SER A 254 -17.54 -24.56 3.78
C SER A 254 -17.96 -25.47 2.61
N HIS A 255 -18.33 -26.72 2.92
CA HIS A 255 -18.79 -27.65 1.90
C HIS A 255 -20.03 -27.15 1.15
N SER A 256 -20.99 -26.52 1.84
CA SER A 256 -22.18 -25.94 1.22
C SER A 256 -21.83 -24.79 0.29
N GLU A 257 -21.00 -23.83 0.74
CA GLU A 257 -20.54 -22.71 -0.09
C GLU A 257 -19.81 -23.20 -1.34
N PHE A 258 -18.97 -24.24 -1.21
CA PHE A 258 -18.34 -24.84 -2.37
C PHE A 258 -19.37 -25.44 -3.34
N LYS A 259 -20.28 -26.29 -2.83
CA LYS A 259 -21.26 -27.03 -3.64
C LYS A 259 -22.28 -26.13 -4.32
N GLU A 260 -22.74 -25.08 -3.63
CA GLU A 260 -23.87 -24.25 -4.05
C GLU A 260 -23.43 -22.99 -4.81
N LEU A 261 -22.23 -22.46 -4.51
CA LEU A 261 -21.74 -21.22 -5.12
C LEU A 261 -20.54 -21.44 -6.06
N LEU A 262 -19.46 -22.04 -5.56
CA LEU A 262 -18.20 -22.11 -6.32
C LEU A 262 -18.27 -23.13 -7.45
N LEU A 263 -18.68 -24.37 -7.16
CA LEU A 263 -18.72 -25.47 -8.13
C LEU A 263 -19.63 -25.16 -9.33
N PRO A 264 -20.87 -24.67 -9.17
CA PRO A 264 -21.71 -24.33 -10.32
C PRO A 264 -21.14 -23.19 -11.15
N THR A 265 -20.46 -22.23 -10.52
CA THR A 265 -19.80 -21.12 -11.23
C THR A 265 -18.58 -21.61 -11.99
N LEU A 266 -17.73 -22.43 -11.37
CA LEU A 266 -16.58 -23.08 -12.02
C LEU A 266 -17.01 -23.88 -13.24
N GLN A 267 -18.04 -24.73 -13.12
CA GLN A 267 -18.58 -25.51 -14.23
C GLN A 267 -19.06 -24.60 -15.38
N LYS A 268 -19.78 -23.52 -15.07
CA LYS A 268 -20.23 -22.55 -16.09
C LYS A 268 -19.06 -21.83 -16.76
N THR A 269 -18.04 -21.41 -16.01
CA THR A 269 -16.86 -20.76 -16.58
C THR A 269 -16.05 -21.73 -17.42
N MET A 270 -15.84 -22.97 -16.97
CA MET A 270 -15.16 -24.03 -17.74
C MET A 270 -15.81 -24.27 -19.11
N LEU A 271 -17.13 -24.18 -19.20
CA LEU A 271 -17.86 -24.32 -20.48
C LEU A 271 -17.74 -23.10 -21.39
N ARG A 272 -17.45 -21.91 -20.84
CA ARG A 272 -17.40 -20.64 -21.59
C ARG A 272 -15.99 -20.21 -21.96
N SER A 273 -15.02 -20.45 -21.08
CA SER A 273 -13.62 -20.00 -21.18
C SER A 273 -12.72 -20.94 -20.36
N PRO A 274 -12.54 -22.20 -20.80
CA PRO A 274 -11.77 -23.21 -20.07
C PRO A 274 -10.32 -22.78 -19.78
N GLU A 275 -9.71 -22.00 -20.67
CA GLU A 275 -8.37 -21.43 -20.51
C GLU A 275 -8.25 -20.44 -19.33
N ASN A 276 -9.34 -19.77 -18.98
CA ASN A 276 -9.36 -18.88 -17.81
C ASN A 276 -9.67 -19.64 -16.52
N ALA A 277 -10.37 -20.78 -16.61
CA ALA A 277 -10.82 -21.55 -15.46
C ALA A 277 -9.83 -22.61 -14.95
N MET A 278 -8.97 -23.18 -15.83
CA MET A 278 -8.01 -24.25 -15.48
C MET A 278 -6.63 -23.74 -15.01
N GLN A 279 -6.57 -22.60 -14.32
CA GLN A 279 -5.31 -21.96 -13.92
C GLN A 279 -4.65 -22.61 -12.71
#